data_AF-A0A431IE60-F1
#
_entry.id   AF-A0A431IE60-F1
#
_cell.length_a   1.000
_cell.length_b   1.000
_cell.length_c   1.000
_cell.angle_alpha   90.00
_cell.angle_beta   90.00
_cell.angle_gamma   90.00
#
_symmetry.space_group_name_H-M   'P 1'
#
loop_
_entity.id
_entity.type
_entity.pdbx_description
1 polymer ?
#
loop_
_entity_poly.entity_id
_entity_poly.type
_entity_poly.pdbx_seq_one_letter_code
_entity_poly.pdbx_strand_id
1 'polypeptide(L)'
;MTSLLLTCLLGGALSFIAVFLKTFQIQSIHYRRYHLIIPTSYGLSLSDLFLGAVVAKTYITLGASSTVAVALSVGTANWIGCLLAMHSHEWITKKIYKWDKKVDKEPVKV
;
A
#
# COMPACT_ATOMS: atom_id res chain seq x y z
N MET A 1 -8.03 -19.00 18.46
CA MET A 1 -8.83 -18.17 17.52
C MET A 1 -8.51 -16.68 17.60
N THR A 2 -8.39 -16.09 18.81
CA THR A 2 -8.04 -14.66 18.99
C THR A 2 -6.69 -14.26 18.39
N SER A 3 -5.67 -15.13 18.45
CA SER A 3 -4.35 -14.89 17.85
C SER A 3 -4.36 -14.85 16.32
N LEU A 4 -5.23 -15.65 15.68
CA LEU A 4 -5.35 -15.70 14.23
C LEU A 4 -6.10 -14.48 13.69
N LEU A 5 -7.18 -14.07 14.36
CA LEU A 5 -7.88 -12.82 14.02
C LEU A 5 -6.96 -11.60 14.12
N LEU A 6 -6.16 -11.51 15.18
CA LEU A 6 -5.23 -10.40 15.38
C LEU A 6 -4.11 -10.38 14.33
N THR A 7 -3.59 -11.55 13.94
CA THR A 7 -2.57 -11.64 12.87
C THR A 7 -3.14 -11.35 11.49
N CYS A 8 -4.38 -11.76 11.19
CA CYS A 8 -5.08 -11.35 9.97
C CYS A 8 -5.31 -9.83 9.90
N LEU A 9 -5.74 -9.23 11.02
CA LEU A 9 -6.03 -7.79 11.09
C LEU A 9 -4.74 -6.97 10.98
N LEU A 10 -3.68 -7.40 11.67
CA LEU A 10 -2.37 -6.73 11.63
C LEU A 10 -1.67 -6.92 10.29
N GLY A 11 -1.72 -8.12 9.71
CA GLY A 11 -1.21 -8.40 8.36
C GLY A 11 -1.99 -7.63 7.29
N GLY A 12 -3.33 -7.59 7.40
CA GLY A 12 -4.19 -6.79 6.54
C GLY A 12 -3.86 -5.30 6.63
N ALA A 13 -3.71 -4.75 7.84
CA ALA A 13 -3.38 -3.34 8.03
C ALA A 13 -1.99 -2.98 7.47
N LEU A 14 -0.97 -3.80 7.73
CA LEU A 14 0.37 -3.60 7.18
C LEU A 14 0.37 -3.66 5.65
N SER A 15 -0.34 -4.63 5.08
CA SER A 15 -0.41 -4.78 3.64
C SER A 15 -1.22 -3.66 2.97
N PHE A 16 -2.29 -3.21 3.62
CA PHE A 16 -3.03 -2.02 3.23
C PHE A 16 -2.11 -0.80 3.13
N ILE A 17 -1.32 -0.54 4.17
CA ILE A 17 -0.38 0.59 4.21
C ILE A 17 0.68 0.43 3.11
N ALA A 18 1.24 -0.77 2.95
CA ALA A 18 2.24 -1.05 1.91
C ALA A 18 1.69 -0.74 0.52
N VAL A 19 0.53 -1.32 0.15
CA VAL A 19 -0.06 -1.10 -1.19
C VAL A 19 -0.53 0.34 -1.37
N PHE A 20 -1.06 0.97 -0.31
CA PHE A 20 -1.44 2.38 -0.36
C PHE A 20 -0.23 3.26 -0.68
N LEU A 21 0.86 3.12 0.07
CA LEU A 21 2.09 3.90 -0.12
C LEU A 21 2.73 3.61 -1.47
N LYS A 22 2.74 2.35 -1.91
CA LYS A 22 3.27 1.95 -3.22
C LYS A 22 2.50 2.60 -4.36
N THR A 23 1.17 2.55 -4.31
CA THR A 23 0.30 3.14 -5.33
C THR A 23 0.46 4.67 -5.34
N PHE A 24 0.53 5.28 -4.16
CA PHE A 24 0.78 6.71 -4.01
C PHE A 24 2.15 7.14 -4.55
N GLN A 25 3.18 6.29 -4.36
CA GLN A 25 4.52 6.51 -4.87
C GLN A 25 4.56 6.43 -6.40
N ILE A 26 3.92 5.43 -7.01
CA ILE A 26 3.82 5.29 -8.47
C ILE A 26 3.18 6.54 -9.07
N GLN A 27 2.11 7.02 -8.45
CA GLN A 27 1.41 8.21 -8.94
C GLN A 27 2.25 9.49 -8.73
N SER A 28 2.97 9.60 -7.60
CA SER A 28 3.92 10.69 -7.36
C SER A 28 5.08 10.71 -8.36
N ILE A 29 5.57 9.54 -8.78
CA ILE A 29 6.58 9.39 -9.84
C ILE A 29 6.00 9.87 -11.18
N HIS A 30 4.78 9.46 -11.52
CA HIS A 30 4.10 9.87 -12.75
C HIS A 30 3.98 11.40 -12.86
N TYR A 31 3.68 12.08 -11.74
CA TYR A 31 3.58 13.54 -11.68
C TYR A 31 4.92 14.25 -11.31
N ARG A 32 6.06 13.55 -11.34
CA ARG A 32 7.41 14.08 -11.03
C ARG A 32 7.53 14.80 -9.68
N ARG A 33 6.80 14.34 -8.66
CA ARG A 33 6.80 14.94 -7.31
C ARG A 33 7.82 14.27 -6.39
N TYR A 34 9.09 14.64 -6.55
CA TYR A 34 10.23 14.00 -5.86
C TYR A 34 10.15 14.01 -4.32
N HIS A 35 9.61 15.07 -3.71
CA HIS A 35 9.54 15.18 -2.24
C HIS A 35 8.64 14.12 -1.58
N LEU A 36 7.63 13.61 -2.29
CA LEU A 36 6.71 12.60 -1.77
C LEU A 36 7.24 11.16 -1.95
N ILE A 37 8.24 10.95 -2.81
CA ILE A 37 8.82 9.63 -3.10
C ILE A 37 9.66 9.13 -1.93
N ILE A 38 10.40 10.02 -1.27
CA ILE A 38 11.30 9.67 -0.16
C ILE A 38 10.51 9.07 1.02
N PRO A 39 9.53 9.76 1.64
CA PRO A 39 8.82 9.22 2.79
C PRO A 39 7.99 7.98 2.45
N THR A 40 7.43 7.91 1.24
CA THR A 40 6.66 6.74 0.79
C THR A 40 7.53 5.50 0.61
N SER A 41 8.76 5.65 0.11
CA SER A 41 9.72 4.54 -0.04
C SER A 41 10.14 3.93 1.30
N TYR A 42 10.39 4.77 2.31
CA TYR A 42 10.72 4.30 3.67
C TYR A 42 9.52 3.60 4.32
N GLY A 43 8.33 4.19 4.22
CA GLY A 43 7.11 3.58 4.77
C GLY A 43 6.75 2.26 4.10
N LEU A 44 6.95 2.15 2.78
CA LEU A 44 6.76 0.91 2.03
C LEU A 44 7.72 -0.17 2.51
N SER A 45 9.01 0.14 2.57
CA SER A 45 10.05 -0.83 2.98
C SER A 45 9.83 -1.35 4.40
N LEU A 46 9.43 -0.47 5.33
CA LEU A 46 9.06 -0.88 6.68
C LEU A 46 7.84 -1.81 6.67
N SER A 47 6.78 -1.44 5.96
CA SER A 47 5.54 -2.22 5.93
C SER A 47 5.75 -3.62 5.35
N ASP A 48 6.54 -3.74 4.28
CA ASP A 48 6.87 -5.03 3.66
C ASP A 48 7.70 -5.92 4.59
N LEU A 49 8.70 -5.36 5.30
CA LEU A 49 9.50 -6.12 6.27
C LEU A 49 8.66 -6.64 7.43
N PHE A 50 7.80 -5.80 8.00
CA PHE A 50 6.91 -6.22 9.09
C PHE A 50 5.88 -7.24 8.62
N LEU A 51 5.32 -7.08 7.41
CA LEU A 51 4.38 -8.03 6.83
C LEU A 51 5.05 -9.40 6.63
N GLY A 52 6.26 -9.42 6.06
CA GLY A 52 7.05 -10.64 5.90
C GLY A 52 7.30 -11.35 7.23
N ALA A 53 7.67 -10.60 8.28
CA ALA A 53 7.88 -11.14 9.62
C ALA A 53 6.58 -11.74 10.23
N VAL A 54 5.44 -11.08 10.03
CA VAL A 54 4.13 -11.55 10.52
C VAL A 54 3.72 -12.83 9.81
N VAL A 55 3.85 -12.89 8.49
CA VAL A 55 3.52 -14.07 7.69
C VAL A 55 4.42 -15.26 8.07
N ALA A 56 5.73 -15.03 8.19
CA ALA A 56 6.69 -16.06 8.60
C ALA A 56 6.38 -16.59 10.02
N LYS A 57 6.10 -15.70 10.97
CA LYS A 57 5.73 -16.10 12.34
C LYS A 57 4.43 -16.91 12.36
N THR A 58 3.42 -16.50 11.60
CA THR A 58 2.15 -17.24 11.50
C THR A 58 2.35 -18.63 10.91
N TYR A 59 3.17 -18.76 9.87
CA TYR A 59 3.49 -20.06 9.27
C TYR A 59 4.14 -21.01 10.27
N ILE A 60 5.13 -20.53 11.03
CA ILE A 60 5.86 -21.34 12.03
C ILE A 60 4.95 -21.73 13.21
N THR A 61 4.07 -20.83 13.65
CA THR A 61 3.31 -21.04 14.91
C THR A 61 1.95 -21.70 14.72
N LEU A 62 1.27 -21.45 13.60
CA LEU A 62 -0.11 -21.84 13.36
C LEU A 62 -0.27 -22.72 12.09
N GLY A 63 0.83 -22.97 11.37
CA GLY A 63 0.86 -23.82 10.19
C GLY A 63 0.30 -23.20 8.92
N ALA A 64 0.42 -23.93 7.81
CA ALA A 64 0.12 -23.45 6.46
C ALA A 64 -1.34 -23.05 6.26
N SER A 65 -2.30 -23.77 6.86
CA SER A 65 -3.74 -23.48 6.74
C SER A 65 -4.09 -22.10 7.31
N SER A 66 -3.47 -21.73 8.43
CA SER A 66 -3.64 -20.42 9.06
C SER A 66 -3.00 -19.29 8.24
N THR A 67 -1.87 -19.57 7.59
CA THR A 67 -1.21 -18.62 6.68
C THR A 67 -2.07 -18.29 5.47
N VAL A 68 -2.84 -19.25 4.93
CA VAL A 68 -3.77 -18.99 3.82
C VAL A 68 -4.86 -17.99 4.24
N ALA A 69 -5.40 -18.11 5.45
CA ALA A 69 -6.38 -17.15 5.96
C ALA A 69 -5.80 -15.73 6.06
N VAL A 70 -4.55 -15.59 6.52
CA VAL A 70 -3.83 -14.31 6.55
C VAL A 70 -3.56 -13.79 5.13
N ALA A 71 -3.20 -14.66 4.19
CA ALA A 71 -2.98 -14.27 2.80
C ALA A 71 -4.26 -13.75 2.13
N LEU A 72 -5.41 -14.35 2.43
CA LEU A 72 -6.71 -13.86 1.96
C LEU A 72 -7.06 -12.49 2.57
N SER A 73 -6.84 -12.29 3.87
CA SER A 73 -7.08 -10.98 4.50
C SER A 73 -6.11 -9.90 4.00
N VAL A 74 -4.87 -10.28 3.69
CA VAL A 74 -3.88 -9.42 3.03
C VAL A 74 -4.34 -9.04 1.62
N GLY A 75 -4.82 -9.99 0.83
CA GLY A 75 -5.32 -9.75 -0.52
C GLY A 75 -6.51 -8.78 -0.56
N THR A 76 -7.48 -8.94 0.34
CA THR A 76 -8.63 -8.01 0.42
C THR A 76 -8.21 -6.62 0.89
N ALA A 77 -7.31 -6.54 1.87
CA ALA A 77 -6.76 -5.26 2.33
C ALA A 77 -5.99 -4.53 1.21
N ASN A 78 -5.26 -5.26 0.36
CA ASN A 78 -4.54 -4.70 -0.78
C ASN A 78 -5.48 -4.10 -1.83
N TRP A 79 -6.59 -4.78 -2.13
CA TRP A 79 -7.60 -4.24 -3.03
C TRP A 79 -8.11 -2.90 -2.50
N ILE A 80 -8.55 -2.86 -1.24
CA ILE A 80 -9.08 -1.65 -0.63
C ILE A 80 -8.02 -0.54 -0.58
N GLY A 81 -6.77 -0.88 -0.25
CA GLY A 81 -5.64 0.05 -0.23
C GLY A 81 -5.34 0.68 -1.58
N CYS A 82 -5.43 -0.09 -2.66
CA CYS A 82 -5.24 0.40 -4.02
C CYS A 82 -6.31 1.43 -4.40
N LEU A 83 -7.59 1.11 -4.18
CA LEU A 83 -8.70 2.03 -4.49
C LEU A 83 -8.63 3.32 -3.67
N LEU A 84 -8.34 3.20 -2.37
CA LEU A 84 -8.21 4.36 -1.49
C LEU A 84 -7.00 5.22 -1.85
N ALA A 85 -5.89 4.64 -2.29
CA ALA A 85 -4.72 5.40 -2.72
C ALA A 85 -5.00 6.25 -3.95
N MET A 86 -5.68 5.68 -4.96
CA MET A 86 -6.07 6.41 -6.17
C MET A 86 -6.97 7.60 -5.82
N HIS A 87 -8.01 7.37 -5.01
CA HIS A 87 -8.93 8.42 -4.60
C HIS A 87 -8.26 9.49 -3.73
N SER A 88 -7.41 9.07 -2.78
CA SER A 88 -6.69 9.99 -1.89
C SER A 88 -5.69 10.85 -2.67
N HIS A 89 -5.01 10.28 -3.65
CA HIS A 89 -4.08 11.03 -4.48
C HIS A 89 -4.80 12.06 -5.34
N GLU A 90 -5.96 11.74 -5.92
CA GLU A 90 -6.80 12.72 -6.62
C GLU A 90 -7.20 13.88 -5.71
N TRP A 91 -7.65 13.57 -4.49
CA TRP A 91 -8.08 14.59 -3.53
C TRP A 91 -6.92 15.50 -3.08
N ILE A 92 -5.78 14.91 -2.73
CA ILE A 92 -4.55 15.64 -2.34
C ILE A 92 -4.08 16.53 -3.50
N THR A 93 -4.11 16.02 -4.73
CA THR A 93 -3.69 16.78 -5.91
C THR A 93 -4.63 17.93 -6.23
N LYS A 94 -5.95 17.73 -6.11
CA LYS A 94 -6.95 18.82 -6.24
C LYS A 94 -6.74 19.92 -5.21
N LYS A 95 -6.44 19.54 -3.96
CA LYS A 95 -6.32 20.48 -2.84
C LYS A 95 -4.98 21.24 -2.81
N ILE A 96 -3.87 20.56 -3.06
CA ILE A 96 -2.53 21.14 -2.94
C ILE A 96 -2.09 21.84 -4.22
N TYR A 97 -2.41 21.28 -5.40
CA TYR A 97 -1.83 21.73 -6.67
C TYR A 97 -2.78 22.56 -7.55
N LYS A 98 -3.99 22.90 -7.07
CA LYS A 98 -5.03 23.63 -7.84
C LYS A 98 -5.02 23.23 -9.33
N TRP A 99 -5.10 21.93 -9.63
CA TRP A 99 -5.19 21.36 -10.99
C TRP A 99 -4.65 22.29 -12.09
N ASP A 100 -3.34 22.44 -12.21
CA ASP A 100 -2.76 23.09 -13.38
C ASP A 100 -3.06 22.18 -14.59
N LYS A 101 -4.07 22.56 -15.39
CA LYS A 101 -4.59 21.86 -16.59
C LYS A 101 -3.54 21.63 -17.69
N LYS A 102 -2.25 21.85 -17.42
CA LYS A 102 -1.17 21.79 -18.41
C LYS A 102 -0.50 20.42 -18.53
N VAL A 103 -0.63 19.52 -17.56
CA VAL A 103 0.11 18.24 -17.58
C VAL A 103 -0.59 17.14 -18.39
N ASP A 104 -1.85 17.33 -18.80
CA ASP A 104 -2.56 16.38 -19.68
C ASP A 104 -2.12 16.43 -21.15
N LYS A 105 -1.13 17.27 -21.52
CA LYS A 105 -0.79 17.53 -22.93
C LYS A 105 0.43 16.82 -23.49
N GLU A 106 1.19 16.06 -22.71
CA GLU A 106 2.28 15.28 -23.28
C GLU A 106 2.16 13.81 -22.86
N PRO A 107 1.71 12.91 -23.76
CA PRO A 107 1.96 11.50 -23.54
C PRO A 107 3.47 11.32 -23.43
N VAL A 108 3.90 10.59 -22.41
CA VAL A 108 5.28 10.13 -22.24
C VAL A 108 5.70 9.48 -23.56
N LYS A 109 6.55 10.17 -24.34
CA LYS A 109 7.23 9.56 -25.47
C LYS A 109 8.22 8.56 -24.87
N VAL A 110 7.81 7.29 -24.88
CA VAL A 110 8.70 6.14 -24.66
C VAL A 110 9.65 6.04 -25.84
#